data_AF-A0AAE1C557-F1
#
_entry.id   AF-A0AAE1C557-F1
#
_cell.length_a   1.000
_cell.length_b   1.000
_cell.length_c   1.000
_cell.angle_alpha   90.00
_cell.angle_beta   90.00
_cell.angle_gamma   90.00
#
_symmetry.space_group_name_H-M   'P 1'
#
loop_
_entity.id
_entity.type
_entity.pdbx_description
1 polymer ?
#
loop_
_entity_poly.entity_id
_entity_poly.type
_entity_poly.pdbx_seq_one_letter_code
_entity_poly.pdbx_strand_id
1 'polypeptide(L)'
;MADSLQRFSEHMAQFAAQCDALRKKGASVAETARVQQTEIEDQISAIEAQATGPNCSSKGGFVDRRPAQTPTAAPKRLPSPALSKHVPTTGFQEQQARSAESVTTPTQVDTRYDSPLTGAPDAHSGDFDDEIIVSSQNALPAATAYPIIHENYPTVILLEAGWTEIWCGDCGANFKAHHHKFLPGLRGLHGHWIKAHRDQHVDHSKLTCLATCRKRLVSPMDVELMRRGEEPDVVILA
;
A
#
# COMPACT_ATOMS: atom_id res chain seq x y z
N MET A 1 49.56 -11.86 6.64
CA MET A 1 48.73 -10.66 6.84
C MET A 1 48.64 -9.79 5.58
N ALA A 2 49.74 -9.56 4.85
CA ALA A 2 49.74 -8.79 3.59
C ALA A 2 48.73 -9.33 2.53
N ASP A 3 48.71 -10.65 2.29
CA ASP A 3 47.81 -11.26 1.29
C ASP A 3 46.32 -11.06 1.59
N SER A 4 45.95 -10.98 2.88
CA SER A 4 44.56 -10.77 3.29
C SER A 4 44.08 -9.36 3.00
N LEU A 5 44.95 -8.36 3.15
CA LEU A 5 44.63 -6.97 2.84
C LEU A 5 44.52 -6.75 1.33
N GLN A 6 45.38 -7.41 0.54
CA GLN A 6 45.31 -7.35 -0.91
C GLN A 6 44.00 -7.94 -1.45
N ARG A 7 43.60 -9.14 -1.00
CA ARG A 7 42.32 -9.74 -1.41
C ARG A 7 41.11 -8.90 -1.03
N PHE A 8 41.13 -8.29 0.15
CA PHE A 8 40.06 -7.38 0.58
C PHE A 8 39.98 -6.15 -0.34
N SER A 9 41.12 -5.56 -0.70
CA SER A 9 41.15 -4.43 -1.63
C SER A 9 40.64 -4.80 -3.02
N GLU A 10 40.95 -6.00 -3.51
CA GLU A 10 40.44 -6.50 -4.80
C GLU A 10 38.91 -6.71 -4.75
N HIS A 11 38.38 -7.27 -3.67
CA HIS A 11 36.93 -7.43 -3.48
C HIS A 11 36.20 -6.09 -3.43
N MET A 12 36.75 -5.09 -2.74
CA MET A 12 36.14 -3.75 -2.68
C MET A 12 36.15 -3.06 -4.06
N ALA A 13 37.20 -3.25 -4.84
CA ALA A 13 37.27 -2.73 -6.21
C ALA A 13 36.24 -3.41 -7.13
N GLN A 14 36.07 -4.73 -7.02
CA GLN A 14 35.04 -5.46 -7.77
C GLN A 14 33.63 -5.02 -7.38
N PHE A 15 33.38 -4.84 -6.08
CA PHE A 15 32.09 -4.35 -5.59
C PHE A 15 31.77 -2.94 -6.12
N ALA A 16 32.73 -2.02 -6.08
CA ALA A 16 32.56 -0.69 -6.64
C ALA A 16 32.23 -0.73 -8.15
N ALA A 17 32.93 -1.58 -8.92
CA ALA A 17 32.65 -1.77 -10.34
C ALA A 17 31.24 -2.35 -10.59
N GLN A 18 30.77 -3.26 -9.74
CA GLN A 18 29.39 -3.78 -9.81
C GLN A 18 28.35 -2.70 -9.52
N CYS A 19 28.56 -1.87 -8.51
CA CYS A 19 27.69 -0.73 -8.21
C CYS A 19 27.60 0.25 -9.39
N ASP A 20 28.72 0.57 -10.03
CA ASP A 20 28.75 1.45 -11.21
C ASP A 20 28.03 0.83 -12.41
N ALA A 21 28.19 -0.48 -12.62
CA ALA A 21 27.48 -1.20 -13.67
C ALA A 21 25.96 -1.19 -13.45
N LEU A 22 25.51 -1.41 -12.21
CA LEU A 22 24.09 -1.33 -11.84
C LEU A 22 23.55 0.09 -12.02
N ARG A 23 24.31 1.11 -11.64
CA ARG A 23 23.93 2.52 -11.85
C ARG A 23 23.77 2.86 -13.33
N LYS A 24 24.68 2.39 -14.19
CA LYS A 24 24.58 2.56 -15.65
C LYS A 24 23.37 1.83 -16.23
N LYS A 25 23.09 0.61 -15.78
CA LYS A 25 21.87 -0.13 -16.17
C LYS A 25 20.61 0.62 -15.75
N GLY A 26 20.56 1.11 -14.51
CA GLY A 26 19.44 1.92 -14.01
C GLY A 26 19.21 3.18 -14.82
N ALA A 27 20.28 3.89 -15.20
CA ALA A 27 20.19 5.07 -16.07
C ALA A 27 19.62 4.73 -17.46
N SER A 28 20.04 3.60 -18.06
CA SER A 28 19.51 3.14 -19.34
C SER A 28 18.03 2.79 -19.26
N VAL A 29 17.60 2.08 -18.22
CA VAL A 29 16.19 1.72 -18.01
C VAL A 29 15.33 2.96 -17.82
N ALA A 30 15.81 3.93 -17.02
CA ALA A 30 15.13 5.20 -16.83
C ALA A 30 14.96 5.99 -18.13
N GLU A 31 15.95 5.95 -19.02
CA GLU A 31 15.86 6.61 -20.32
C GLU A 31 14.85 5.92 -21.25
N THR A 32 14.87 4.59 -21.32
CA THR A 32 13.86 3.83 -22.07
C THR A 32 12.44 4.13 -21.56
N ALA A 33 12.25 4.23 -20.25
CA ALA A 33 10.95 4.56 -19.66
C ALA A 33 10.48 5.98 -20.06
N ARG A 34 11.39 6.96 -20.17
CA ARG A 34 11.04 8.30 -20.66
C ARG A 34 10.59 8.30 -22.11
N VAL A 35 11.29 7.56 -22.97
CA VAL A 35 10.92 7.43 -24.39
C VAL A 35 9.53 6.78 -24.54
N GLN A 36 9.25 5.73 -23.77
CA GLN A 36 7.93 5.10 -23.77
C GLN A 36 6.84 6.03 -23.24
N GLN A 37 7.13 6.80 -22.18
CA GLN A 37 6.19 7.79 -21.64
C GLN A 37 5.82 8.84 -22.72
N THR A 38 6.80 9.37 -23.45
CA THR A 38 6.53 10.34 -24.52
C THR A 38 5.73 9.74 -25.67
N GLU A 39 5.98 8.48 -26.04
CA GLU A 39 5.21 7.79 -27.07
C GLU A 39 3.74 7.59 -26.66
N ILE A 40 3.49 7.27 -25.39
CA ILE A 40 2.13 7.15 -24.84
C ILE A 40 1.40 8.50 -24.88
N GLU A 41 2.07 9.59 -24.50
CA GLU A 41 1.51 10.95 -24.53
C GLU A 41 1.15 11.40 -25.96
N ASP A 42 1.99 11.06 -26.94
CA ASP A 42 1.71 11.31 -28.36
C ASP A 42 0.49 10.50 -28.85
N GLN A 43 0.37 9.24 -28.43
CA GLN A 43 -0.78 8.39 -28.76
C GLN A 43 -2.09 8.94 -28.17
N ILE A 44 -2.07 9.39 -26.90
CA ILE A 44 -3.24 10.01 -26.26
C ILE A 44 -3.66 11.27 -27.05
N SER A 45 -2.71 12.12 -27.41
CA SER A 45 -2.97 13.33 -28.18
C SER A 45 -3.59 13.03 -29.55
N ALA A 46 -3.13 11.97 -30.23
CA ALA A 46 -3.69 11.53 -31.50
C ALA A 46 -5.13 11.02 -31.38
N ILE A 47 -5.46 10.31 -30.29
CA ILE A 47 -6.82 9.83 -30.02
C ILE A 47 -7.77 11.00 -29.76
N GLU A 48 -7.35 12.00 -28.98
CA GLU A 48 -8.15 13.19 -28.69
C GLU A 48 -8.45 14.02 -29.96
N ALA A 49 -7.46 14.13 -30.86
CA ALA A 49 -7.64 14.78 -32.15
C ALA A 49 -8.64 14.04 -33.07
N GLN A 50 -8.67 12.70 -33.02
CA GLN A 50 -9.65 11.91 -33.77
C GLN A 50 -11.06 12.03 -33.18
N ALA A 51 -11.18 12.12 -31.86
CA ALA A 51 -12.48 12.26 -31.17
C ALA A 51 -13.14 13.62 -31.42
N THR A 52 -12.37 14.66 -31.74
CA THR A 52 -12.86 16.01 -32.06
C THR A 52 -13.19 16.21 -33.54
N GLY A 53 -13.19 15.14 -34.35
CA GLY A 53 -13.61 15.17 -35.74
C GLY A 53 -15.02 15.77 -35.92
N PRO A 54 -15.28 16.46 -37.05
CA PRO A 54 -16.53 17.16 -37.28
C PRO A 54 -17.69 16.17 -37.23
N ASN A 55 -18.55 16.32 -36.23
CA ASN A 55 -19.79 15.59 -36.08
C ASN A 55 -20.65 15.85 -37.34
N CYS A 56 -20.53 14.95 -38.33
CA CYS A 56 -21.32 14.97 -39.55
C CYS A 56 -22.79 14.84 -39.14
N SER A 57 -23.43 16.01 -39.07
CA SER A 57 -24.85 16.20 -38.79
C SER A 57 -25.69 15.51 -39.86
N SER A 58 -25.87 14.20 -39.68
CA SER A 58 -26.91 13.45 -40.34
C SER A 58 -28.23 13.92 -39.74
N LYS A 59 -28.91 14.82 -40.45
CA LYS A 59 -30.27 15.27 -40.14
C LYS A 59 -31.22 14.07 -40.13
N GLY A 60 -31.31 13.36 -39.01
CA GLY A 60 -32.36 12.40 -38.71
C GLY A 60 -33.36 13.07 -37.78
N GLY A 61 -34.51 13.50 -38.31
CA GLY A 61 -35.58 14.11 -37.52
C GLY A 61 -36.12 13.12 -36.49
N PHE A 62 -35.82 13.35 -35.21
CA PHE A 62 -36.44 12.63 -34.10
C PHE A 62 -37.51 13.53 -33.48
N VAL A 63 -38.74 13.04 -33.54
CA VAL A 63 -39.95 13.67 -33.05
C VAL A 63 -39.94 13.78 -31.52
N ASP A 64 -40.22 14.99 -31.06
CA ASP A 64 -40.32 15.43 -29.68
C ASP A 64 -41.43 14.66 -28.94
N ARG A 65 -41.06 13.84 -27.95
CA ARG A 65 -41.98 13.34 -26.91
C ARG A 65 -41.39 13.65 -25.54
N ARG A 66 -41.74 14.84 -25.06
CA ARG A 66 -41.49 15.32 -23.70
C ARG A 66 -42.66 14.92 -22.79
N PRO A 67 -42.50 14.01 -21.80
CA PRO A 67 -43.45 13.89 -20.71
C PRO A 67 -43.16 14.98 -19.67
N ALA A 68 -44.22 15.63 -19.21
CA ALA A 68 -44.20 16.67 -18.20
C ALA A 68 -43.61 16.14 -16.86
N GLN A 69 -42.64 16.86 -16.31
CA GLN A 69 -42.14 16.66 -14.96
C GLN A 69 -42.93 17.57 -14.00
N THR A 70 -43.56 16.94 -13.01
CA THR A 70 -44.22 17.58 -11.87
C THR A 70 -43.18 18.09 -10.86
N PRO A 71 -43.39 19.27 -10.23
CA PRO A 71 -42.50 19.77 -9.19
C PRO A 71 -42.75 19.05 -7.86
N THR A 72 -41.77 18.28 -7.37
CA THR A 72 -41.79 17.68 -6.04
C THR A 72 -41.28 18.68 -4.99
N ALA A 73 -42.06 18.83 -3.92
CA ALA A 73 -41.89 19.78 -2.83
C ALA A 73 -40.58 19.61 -2.04
N ALA A 74 -40.07 20.75 -1.57
CA ALA A 74 -38.88 20.87 -0.73
C ALA A 74 -39.10 20.25 0.67
N PRO A 75 -38.12 19.50 1.23
CA PRO A 75 -38.19 18.99 2.59
C PRO A 75 -37.89 20.08 3.63
N LYS A 76 -38.76 20.17 4.64
CA LYS A 76 -38.63 21.03 5.82
C LYS A 76 -37.38 20.65 6.64
N ARG A 77 -36.50 21.62 6.88
CA ARG A 77 -35.39 21.53 7.83
C ARG A 77 -35.93 21.38 9.27
N LEU A 78 -35.44 20.38 9.98
CA LEU A 78 -35.58 20.25 11.43
C LEU A 78 -34.50 21.08 12.16
N PRO A 79 -34.79 21.62 13.35
CA PRO A 79 -33.82 22.34 14.16
C PRO A 79 -32.86 21.38 14.90
N SER A 80 -31.57 21.73 14.86
CA SER A 80 -30.50 21.04 15.61
C SER A 80 -30.62 21.31 17.12
N PRO A 81 -30.49 20.29 17.99
CA PRO A 81 -30.36 20.52 19.42
C PRO A 81 -28.92 20.90 19.80
N ALA A 82 -28.84 21.72 20.84
CA ALA A 82 -27.68 22.43 21.33
C ALA A 82 -26.62 21.53 22.00
N LEU A 83 -25.37 21.94 21.77
CA LEU A 83 -24.28 22.08 22.74
C LEU A 83 -24.51 21.44 24.13
N SER A 84 -23.78 20.36 24.43
CA SER A 84 -23.51 19.97 25.82
C SER A 84 -21.99 19.82 26.01
N LYS A 85 -21.45 20.71 26.83
CA LYS A 85 -20.07 20.75 27.29
C LYS A 85 -19.98 19.87 28.53
N HIS A 86 -19.24 18.76 28.51
CA HIS A 86 -18.69 18.19 29.73
C HIS A 86 -17.34 17.53 29.46
N VAL A 87 -16.31 18.17 30.00
CA VAL A 87 -14.97 17.65 30.26
C VAL A 87 -15.03 16.92 31.60
N PRO A 88 -14.36 15.77 31.72
CA PRO A 88 -13.66 15.47 32.96
C PRO A 88 -12.18 15.22 32.69
N THR A 89 -11.38 16.16 33.19
CA THR A 89 -9.99 16.00 33.56
C THR A 89 -9.84 14.78 34.46
N THR A 90 -9.09 13.77 34.03
CA THR A 90 -8.57 12.74 34.94
C THR A 90 -7.10 12.57 34.65
N GLY A 91 -6.29 13.04 35.59
CA GLY A 91 -4.83 12.92 35.56
C GLY A 91 -4.43 11.45 35.60
N PHE A 92 -3.55 11.07 34.69
CA PHE A 92 -2.79 9.84 34.83
C PHE A 92 -1.44 10.16 35.44
N GLN A 93 -1.27 9.58 36.62
CA GLN A 93 -0.15 9.64 37.51
C GLN A 93 1.01 8.86 36.91
N GLU A 94 2.13 9.54 36.77
CA GLU A 94 3.43 9.00 36.39
C GLU A 94 3.89 7.99 37.46
N GLN A 95 3.92 6.70 37.13
CA GLN A 95 4.58 5.69 37.93
C GLN A 95 5.86 5.24 37.23
N GLN A 96 6.96 5.80 37.73
CA GLN A 96 8.30 5.24 37.60
C GLN A 96 8.39 3.91 38.36
N ALA A 97 8.82 2.86 37.66
CA ALA A 97 9.47 1.67 38.21
C ALA A 97 10.46 1.22 37.12
N ARG A 98 11.76 1.53 37.17
CA ARG A 98 12.82 0.89 37.98
C ARG A 98 12.54 -0.57 38.34
N SER A 99 13.20 -1.47 37.63
CA SER A 99 13.92 -2.68 38.10
C SER A 99 14.09 -3.59 36.87
N ALA A 100 15.29 -3.80 36.36
CA ALA A 100 16.39 -4.60 36.89
C ALA A 100 16.55 -5.82 35.97
N GLU A 101 17.67 -5.79 35.28
CA GLU A 101 18.51 -6.91 34.83
C GLU A 101 18.02 -8.30 35.24
N SER A 102 17.84 -9.17 34.25
CA SER A 102 17.99 -10.61 34.42
C SER A 102 18.51 -11.20 33.11
N VAL A 103 19.83 -11.39 33.10
CA VAL A 103 20.58 -12.20 32.16
C VAL A 103 20.15 -13.65 32.35
N THR A 104 19.66 -14.26 31.28
CA THR A 104 19.51 -15.72 31.18
C THR A 104 19.84 -16.16 29.75
N THR A 105 21.07 -16.59 29.53
CA THR A 105 21.40 -17.71 28.64
C THR A 105 20.88 -19.00 29.29
N PRO A 106 20.29 -19.96 28.55
CA PRO A 106 21.05 -20.92 27.74
C PRO A 106 20.26 -21.32 26.46
N THR A 107 20.68 -22.10 25.47
CA THR A 107 21.25 -23.45 25.44
C THR A 107 21.54 -23.71 23.96
N GLN A 108 22.75 -24.15 23.61
CA GLN A 108 23.04 -24.67 22.27
C GLN A 108 22.37 -26.04 22.13
N VAL A 109 21.41 -26.16 21.21
CA VAL A 109 20.87 -27.44 20.77
C VAL A 109 21.61 -27.85 19.50
N ASP A 110 22.54 -28.77 19.69
CA ASP A 110 23.20 -29.56 18.64
C ASP A 110 22.17 -30.60 18.14
N THR A 111 21.68 -30.42 16.91
CA THR A 111 20.94 -31.48 16.21
C THR A 111 21.68 -31.82 14.93
N ARG A 112 22.58 -32.78 15.08
CA ARG A 112 23.02 -33.69 14.02
C ARG A 112 21.78 -34.28 13.33
N TYR A 113 21.58 -33.95 12.06
CA TYR A 113 20.70 -34.70 11.19
C TYR A 113 21.55 -35.36 10.11
N ASP A 114 21.71 -36.67 10.24
CA ASP A 114 22.53 -37.51 9.41
C ASP A 114 21.62 -38.47 8.62
N SER A 115 21.51 -38.21 7.31
CA SER A 115 21.30 -39.18 6.20
C SER A 115 19.99 -40.02 6.15
N PRO A 116 19.64 -40.74 5.04
CA PRO A 116 20.17 -40.77 3.66
C PRO A 116 19.10 -40.66 2.53
N LEU A 117 19.59 -40.58 1.28
CA LEU A 117 18.87 -40.85 0.03
C LEU A 117 18.04 -42.14 0.09
N THR A 118 16.81 -42.16 -0.46
CA THR A 118 16.37 -43.11 -1.52
C THR A 118 14.94 -42.78 -1.99
N GLY A 119 14.68 -42.83 -3.30
CA GLY A 119 13.31 -43.02 -3.81
C GLY A 119 12.91 -42.14 -5.00
N ALA A 120 13.41 -42.48 -6.20
CA ALA A 120 12.64 -42.23 -7.42
C ALA A 120 11.37 -43.10 -7.40
N PRO A 121 10.24 -42.58 -7.89
CA PRO A 121 9.71 -43.21 -9.10
C PRO A 121 9.02 -42.25 -10.09
N ASP A 122 9.08 -42.70 -11.33
CA ASP A 122 8.05 -42.67 -12.38
C ASP A 122 7.67 -41.36 -13.07
N ALA A 123 8.10 -41.34 -14.33
CA ALA A 123 7.60 -40.53 -15.41
C ALA A 123 6.09 -40.76 -15.61
N HIS A 124 5.29 -39.72 -15.37
CA HIS A 124 3.97 -39.58 -15.95
C HIS A 124 4.04 -38.53 -17.08
N SER A 125 4.08 -39.02 -18.31
CA SER A 125 3.76 -38.25 -19.51
C SER A 125 2.24 -38.00 -19.52
N GLY A 126 1.84 -36.87 -18.95
CA GLY A 126 0.50 -36.32 -19.07
C GLY A 126 0.53 -35.18 -20.07
N ASP A 127 0.12 -35.50 -21.28
CA ASP A 127 -0.22 -34.59 -22.38
C ASP A 127 -1.43 -33.73 -21.93
N PHE A 128 -1.16 -32.51 -21.46
CA PHE A 128 -2.19 -31.51 -21.15
C PHE A 128 -1.93 -30.29 -22.02
N ASP A 129 -2.71 -30.19 -23.10
CA ASP A 129 -2.98 -28.94 -23.81
C ASP A 129 -3.77 -28.00 -22.88
N ASP A 130 -3.10 -27.43 -21.88
CA ASP A 130 -3.64 -26.31 -21.11
C ASP A 130 -3.27 -25.01 -21.82
N GLU A 131 -4.28 -24.48 -22.50
CA GLU A 131 -4.36 -23.13 -23.01
C GLU A 131 -3.94 -22.15 -21.90
N ILE A 132 -2.68 -21.69 -21.93
CA ILE A 132 -2.19 -20.61 -21.06
C ILE A 132 -2.91 -19.34 -21.53
N ILE A 133 -4.13 -19.16 -21.03
CA ILE A 133 -4.77 -17.87 -20.93
C ILE A 133 -3.93 -17.11 -19.91
N VAL A 134 -2.88 -16.45 -20.40
CA VAL A 134 -2.25 -15.33 -19.73
C VAL A 134 -3.36 -14.31 -19.55
N SER A 135 -4.07 -14.42 -18.43
CA SER A 135 -4.96 -13.39 -17.93
C SER A 135 -4.05 -12.22 -17.60
N SER A 136 -3.77 -11.42 -18.62
CA SER A 136 -3.17 -10.10 -18.54
C SER A 136 -4.09 -9.20 -17.73
N GLN A 137 -4.06 -9.38 -16.40
CA GLN A 137 -4.60 -8.44 -15.43
C GLN A 137 -3.62 -7.30 -15.16
N ASN A 138 -2.73 -7.00 -16.11
CA ASN A 138 -1.96 -5.75 -16.14
C ASN A 138 -2.79 -4.61 -16.77
N ALA A 139 -4.09 -4.56 -16.48
CA ALA A 139 -4.81 -3.30 -16.57
C ALA A 139 -4.26 -2.44 -15.42
N LEU A 140 -3.31 -1.54 -15.72
CA LEU A 140 -2.92 -0.47 -14.81
C LEU A 140 -4.21 0.16 -14.25
N PRO A 141 -4.52 0.03 -12.94
CA PRO A 141 -5.71 0.64 -12.42
C PRO A 141 -5.47 2.15 -12.39
N ALA A 142 -6.10 2.82 -13.34
CA ALA A 142 -6.29 4.25 -13.34
C ALA A 142 -6.87 4.69 -11.96
N ALA A 143 -6.29 5.77 -11.42
CA ALA A 143 -6.70 6.50 -10.22
C ALA A 143 -6.44 5.85 -8.85
N THR A 144 -5.21 6.00 -8.34
CA THR A 144 -4.82 6.18 -6.90
C THR A 144 -5.61 5.42 -5.82
N ALA A 145 -6.12 4.24 -6.14
CA ALA A 145 -6.77 3.39 -5.16
C ALA A 145 -5.66 2.73 -4.36
N TYR A 146 -5.66 2.98 -3.06
CA TYR A 146 -4.83 2.24 -2.10
C TYR A 146 -5.69 1.09 -1.58
N PRO A 147 -5.68 -0.09 -2.24
CA PRO A 147 -6.53 -1.20 -1.84
C PRO A 147 -6.16 -1.67 -0.44
N ILE A 148 -7.17 -2.13 0.30
CA ILE A 148 -7.01 -2.74 1.62
C ILE A 148 -6.83 -4.24 1.44
N ILE A 149 -5.97 -4.87 2.25
CA ILE A 149 -5.67 -6.30 2.13
C ILE A 149 -6.87 -7.20 2.45
N HIS A 150 -7.61 -6.85 3.50
CA HIS A 150 -8.73 -7.63 4.04
C HIS A 150 -9.56 -6.75 4.99
N GLU A 151 -10.84 -7.06 5.19
CA GLU A 151 -11.75 -6.27 6.05
C GLU A 151 -11.35 -6.28 7.54
N ASN A 152 -10.75 -7.38 8.02
CA ASN A 152 -10.21 -7.50 9.37
C ASN A 152 -8.92 -6.70 9.58
N TYR A 153 -8.20 -6.35 8.51
CA TYR A 153 -6.94 -5.61 8.55
C TYR A 153 -7.04 -4.30 7.76
N PRO A 154 -7.95 -3.40 8.17
CA PRO A 154 -8.31 -2.25 7.37
C PRO A 154 -7.20 -1.19 7.31
N THR A 155 -6.17 -1.29 8.15
CA THR A 155 -4.99 -0.41 8.19
C THR A 155 -3.88 -0.83 7.23
N VAL A 156 -3.98 -2.00 6.60
CA VAL A 156 -2.95 -2.53 5.70
C VAL A 156 -3.37 -2.27 4.26
N ILE A 157 -2.58 -1.46 3.56
CA ILE A 157 -2.83 -1.03 2.19
C ILE A 157 -1.67 -1.38 1.26
N LEU A 158 -1.94 -1.54 -0.04
CA LEU A 158 -0.89 -1.68 -1.04
C LEU A 158 -0.29 -0.31 -1.35
N LEU A 159 0.99 -0.13 -1.04
CA LEU A 159 1.78 1.07 -1.35
C LEU A 159 2.99 0.69 -2.18
N GLU A 160 3.24 1.44 -3.25
CA GLU A 160 4.39 1.25 -4.15
C GLU A 160 4.49 -0.21 -4.64
N ALA A 161 5.31 -1.02 -3.98
CA ALA A 161 5.57 -2.43 -4.32
C ALA A 161 5.23 -3.42 -3.19
N GLY A 162 4.58 -2.99 -2.11
CA GLY A 162 4.35 -3.85 -0.95
C GLY A 162 3.14 -3.51 -0.08
N TRP A 163 2.65 -4.53 0.62
CA TRP A 163 1.61 -4.34 1.63
C TRP A 163 2.20 -3.66 2.85
N THR A 164 1.59 -2.54 3.23
CA THR A 164 2.12 -1.64 4.26
C THR A 164 1.00 -1.33 5.24
N GLU A 165 1.27 -1.56 6.52
CA GLU A 165 0.45 -1.06 7.61
C GLU A 165 0.71 0.44 7.82
N ILE A 166 -0.36 1.23 7.91
CA ILE A 166 -0.28 2.69 8.12
C ILE A 166 -0.97 3.14 9.40
N TRP A 167 -0.43 4.18 10.04
CA TRP A 167 -1.05 4.84 11.19
C TRP A 167 -0.63 6.31 11.30
N CYS A 168 -1.33 7.08 12.14
CA CYS A 168 -1.12 8.52 12.22
C CYS A 168 0.30 8.86 12.68
N GLY A 169 0.98 9.73 11.93
CA GLY A 169 2.32 10.19 12.28
C GLY A 169 2.37 11.08 13.52
N ASP A 170 1.32 11.90 13.70
CA ASP A 170 1.25 12.90 14.76
C ASP A 170 0.92 12.30 16.12
N CYS A 171 -0.08 11.42 16.19
CA CYS A 171 -0.56 10.84 17.46
C CYS A 171 -0.41 9.31 17.58
N GLY A 172 0.08 8.63 16.55
CA GLY A 172 0.22 7.17 16.57
C GLY A 172 -1.10 6.40 16.37
N ALA A 173 -2.25 7.08 16.28
CA ALA A 173 -3.53 6.41 16.22
C ALA A 173 -3.76 5.63 14.92
N ASN A 174 -4.22 4.39 15.07
CA ASN A 174 -4.77 3.54 14.00
C ASN A 174 -6.22 3.09 14.31
N PHE A 175 -6.78 3.52 15.45
CA PHE A 175 -8.04 3.05 16.00
C PHE A 175 -8.93 4.21 16.47
N LYS A 176 -10.23 4.12 16.19
CA LYS A 176 -11.25 5.05 16.67
C LYS A 176 -11.86 4.53 17.96
N ALA A 177 -11.47 5.12 19.09
CA ALA A 177 -11.99 4.74 20.42
C ALA A 177 -13.53 4.72 20.47
N HIS A 178 -14.21 5.75 19.97
CA HIS A 178 -15.67 5.86 20.04
C HIS A 178 -16.45 4.79 19.26
N HIS A 179 -15.86 4.23 18.20
CA HIS A 179 -16.53 3.23 17.37
C HIS A 179 -15.99 1.83 17.57
N HIS A 180 -14.99 1.67 18.43
CA HIS A 180 -14.22 0.44 18.62
C HIS A 180 -13.77 -0.18 17.28
N LYS A 181 -13.29 0.65 16.35
CA LYS A 181 -12.93 0.23 14.98
C LYS A 181 -11.63 0.86 14.51
N PHE A 182 -10.83 0.07 13.80
CA PHE A 182 -9.63 0.55 13.10
C PHE A 182 -9.96 1.54 11.98
N LEU A 183 -8.98 2.38 11.62
CA LEU A 183 -9.10 3.36 10.53
C LEU A 183 -9.06 2.64 9.16
N PRO A 184 -10.09 2.80 8.30
CA PRO A 184 -10.14 2.08 7.02
C PRO A 184 -9.28 2.73 5.93
N GLY A 185 -8.10 2.16 5.74
CA GLY A 185 -7.11 2.53 4.74
C GLY A 185 -6.68 3.99 4.84
N LEU A 186 -6.13 4.51 3.73
CA LEU A 186 -5.70 5.90 3.68
C LEU A 186 -6.88 6.88 3.85
N ARG A 187 -8.09 6.53 3.39
CA ARG A 187 -9.28 7.37 3.54
C ARG A 187 -9.64 7.56 5.02
N GLY A 188 -9.63 6.49 5.79
CA GLY A 188 -9.91 6.50 7.22
C GLY A 188 -8.88 7.31 7.99
N LEU A 189 -7.60 7.09 7.67
CA LEU A 189 -6.48 7.80 8.26
C LEU A 189 -6.53 9.30 7.95
N HIS A 190 -6.76 9.67 6.70
CA HIS A 190 -6.89 11.06 6.25
C HIS A 190 -8.06 11.77 6.93
N GLY A 191 -9.20 11.10 7.08
CA GLY A 191 -10.35 11.65 7.80
C GLY A 191 -10.09 11.85 9.30
N HIS A 192 -9.25 11.02 9.93
CA HIS A 192 -8.77 11.26 11.29
C HIS A 192 -7.82 12.46 11.32
N TRP A 193 -6.86 12.51 10.40
CA TRP A 193 -5.86 13.59 10.31
C TRP A 193 -6.49 14.98 10.17
N ILE A 194 -7.46 15.15 9.26
CA ILE A 194 -8.19 16.41 9.09
C ILE A 194 -8.95 16.82 10.36
N LYS A 195 -9.49 15.86 11.12
CA LYS A 195 -10.35 16.16 12.27
C LYS A 195 -9.56 16.38 13.56
N ALA A 196 -8.55 15.56 13.81
CA ALA A 196 -7.77 15.59 15.04
C ALA A 196 -6.59 16.55 14.96
N HIS A 197 -6.07 16.80 13.75
CA HIS A 197 -4.86 17.59 13.52
C HIS A 197 -5.10 18.77 12.57
N ARG A 198 -6.34 19.27 12.50
CA ARG A 198 -6.73 20.36 11.57
C ARG A 198 -5.83 21.58 11.68
N ASP A 199 -5.53 22.01 12.90
CA ASP A 199 -4.81 23.27 13.13
C ASP A 199 -3.29 23.08 13.11
N GLN A 200 -2.80 21.84 12.91
CA GLN A 200 -1.38 21.48 12.93
C GLN A 200 -0.78 21.44 11.52
N HIS A 201 -1.61 21.33 10.47
CA HIS A 201 -1.17 21.14 9.09
C HIS A 201 -1.78 22.19 8.18
N VAL A 202 -0.96 22.77 7.30
CA VAL A 202 -1.42 23.76 6.30
C VAL A 202 -2.04 23.07 5.08
N ASP A 203 -1.41 21.97 4.63
CA ASP A 203 -1.93 21.16 3.54
C ASP A 203 -2.70 19.96 4.11
N HIS A 204 -3.95 19.81 3.66
CA HIS A 204 -4.82 18.69 4.02
C HIS A 204 -5.00 17.69 2.88
N SER A 205 -4.09 17.65 1.90
CA SER A 205 -4.13 16.66 0.82
C SER A 205 -3.88 15.23 1.34
N LYS A 206 -4.41 14.23 0.63
CA LYS A 206 -4.14 12.82 0.95
C LYS A 206 -2.66 12.45 0.78
N LEU A 207 -1.97 13.11 -0.15
CA LEU A 207 -0.55 12.88 -0.40
C LEU A 207 0.29 13.34 0.79
N THR A 208 0.01 14.52 1.33
CA THR A 208 0.72 15.02 2.53
C THR A 208 0.40 14.15 3.75
N CYS A 209 -0.86 13.73 3.93
CA CYS A 209 -1.21 12.75 4.96
C CYS A 209 -0.42 11.44 4.85
N LEU A 210 -0.25 10.93 3.63
CA LEU A 210 0.50 9.70 3.36
C LEU A 210 2.01 9.92 3.53
N ALA A 211 2.52 11.11 3.26
CA ALA A 211 3.92 11.46 3.47
C ALA A 211 4.27 11.57 4.96
N THR A 212 3.34 12.04 5.80
CA THR A 212 3.55 12.21 7.24
C THR A 212 3.17 10.99 8.08
N CYS A 213 2.39 10.05 7.53
CA CYS A 213 2.00 8.84 8.27
C CYS A 213 3.20 7.93 8.58
N ARG A 214 3.10 7.19 9.69
CA ARG A 214 4.03 6.10 9.98
C ARG A 214 3.61 4.86 9.20
N LYS A 215 4.60 4.08 8.79
CA LYS A 215 4.46 2.96 7.87
C LYS A 215 5.27 1.77 8.38
N ARG A 216 4.75 0.57 8.20
CA ARG A 216 5.49 -0.69 8.42
C ARG A 216 5.20 -1.65 7.26
N LEU A 217 6.26 -2.14 6.63
CA LEU A 217 6.14 -3.16 5.61
C LEU A 217 5.68 -4.47 6.26
N VAL A 218 4.69 -5.12 5.66
CA VAL A 218 4.17 -6.41 6.13
C VAL A 218 4.97 -7.52 5.43
N SER A 219 5.37 -8.55 6.20
CA SER A 219 6.12 -9.66 5.64
C SER A 219 5.28 -10.44 4.61
N PRO A 220 5.87 -11.06 3.57
CA PRO A 220 5.09 -11.86 2.62
C PRO A 220 4.29 -12.99 3.27
N MET A 221 4.80 -13.59 4.35
CA MET A 221 4.08 -14.62 5.11
C MET A 221 2.84 -14.06 5.79
N ASP A 222 2.98 -12.92 6.48
CA ASP A 222 1.87 -12.22 7.13
C ASP A 222 0.84 -11.71 6.12
N VAL A 223 1.28 -11.30 4.92
CA VAL A 223 0.36 -10.91 3.84
C VAL A 223 -0.57 -12.07 3.50
N GLU A 224 -0.07 -13.30 3.40
CA GLU A 224 -0.93 -14.44 3.09
C GLU A 224 -1.84 -14.84 4.23
N LEU A 225 -1.39 -14.73 5.49
CA LEU A 225 -2.24 -14.89 6.68
C LEU A 225 -3.37 -13.84 6.67
N MET A 226 -3.01 -12.57 6.53
CA MET A 226 -3.95 -11.45 6.56
C MET A 226 -4.97 -11.50 5.41
N ARG A 227 -4.58 -11.95 4.21
CA ARG A 227 -5.52 -12.14 3.09
C ARG A 227 -6.59 -13.18 3.37
N ARG A 228 -6.28 -14.19 4.19
CA ARG A 228 -7.26 -15.19 4.67
C ARG A 228 -8.07 -14.69 5.88
N GLY A 229 -7.80 -13.47 6.35
CA GLY A 229 -8.40 -12.94 7.57
C GLY A 229 -7.80 -13.51 8.85
N GLU A 230 -6.70 -14.26 8.76
CA GLU A 230 -5.97 -14.85 9.89
C GLU A 230 -4.99 -13.84 10.49
N GLU A 231 -4.66 -14.01 11.77
CA GLU A 231 -3.72 -13.13 12.48
C GLU A 231 -2.30 -13.28 11.91
N PRO A 232 -1.56 -12.19 11.67
CA PRO A 232 -0.16 -12.27 11.28
C PRO A 232 0.69 -12.91 12.40
N ASP A 233 1.75 -13.62 12.02
CA ASP A 233 2.64 -14.36 12.92
C ASP A 233 3.71 -13.43 13.53
N VAL A 234 3.29 -12.25 13.99
CA VAL A 234 4.21 -11.15 14.27
C VAL A 234 5.11 -11.48 15.45
N VAL A 235 6.38 -11.78 15.15
CA VAL A 235 7.50 -11.48 16.03
C VAL A 235 7.70 -9.97 15.96
N ILE A 236 7.30 -9.23 17.01
CA ILE A 236 7.55 -7.79 17.11
C ILE A 236 9.06 -7.59 17.23
N LEU A 237 9.75 -7.41 16.11
CA LEU A 237 11.12 -6.89 16.09
C LEU A 237 11.03 -5.41 16.45
N ALA A 238 11.20 -5.13 17.74
CA ALA A 238 11.28 -3.80 18.33
C ALA A 238 12.54 -3.06 17.87
#